data_AF-A0A497KL21-F1
#
_entry.id   AF-A0A497KL21-F1
#
_cell.length_a   1.000
_cell.length_b   1.000
_cell.length_c   1.000
_cell.angle_alpha   90.00
_cell.angle_beta   90.00
_cell.angle_gamma   90.00
#
_symmetry.space_group_name_H-M   'P 1'
#
loop_
_entity.id
_entity.type
_entity.pdbx_description
1 polymer ?
#
loop_
_entity_poly.entity_id
_entity_poly.type
_entity_poly.pdbx_seq_one_letter_code
_entity_poly.pdbx_strand_id
1 'polypeptide(L)'
;MTNTLHRQGKLEDLKGDYVIFTSIAKEIKPGTAPKIHEFLKICNKHGPINIGSSKYGTVLQDDVEFNDLITNLKDGSTSGAVFTDVDTLQKVIAELIEADLGISINVSGLLEGVHECCGKNGIVRHSVEQSLGFWGAKDRLPERDV
;
A
#
# COMPACT_ATOMS: atom_id res chain seq x y z
N MET A 1 -8.51 2.64 -12.09
CA MET A 1 -7.83 1.38 -11.79
C MET A 1 -7.54 1.29 -10.28
N THR A 2 -8.22 0.39 -9.55
CA THR A 2 -7.89 0.12 -8.13
C THR A 2 -6.64 -0.76 -8.07
N ASN A 3 -5.49 -0.17 -7.74
CA ASN A 3 -4.18 -0.85 -7.78
C ASN A 3 -4.03 -2.02 -6.78
N THR A 4 -4.87 -2.10 -5.74
CA THR A 4 -4.79 -3.11 -4.66
C THR A 4 -6.15 -3.74 -4.38
N LEU A 5 -6.80 -4.26 -5.42
CA LEU A 5 -8.19 -4.77 -5.41
C LEU A 5 -9.21 -3.69 -4.99
N HIS A 6 -10.45 -3.81 -5.47
CA HIS A 6 -11.51 -2.92 -5.03
C HIS A 6 -12.05 -3.41 -3.68
N ARG A 7 -11.98 -2.56 -2.65
CA ARG A 7 -12.57 -2.84 -1.34
C ARG A 7 -13.92 -2.12 -1.21
N GLN A 8 -14.91 -2.85 -0.72
CA GLN A 8 -16.24 -2.36 -0.43
C GLN A 8 -16.59 -2.80 0.99
N GLY A 9 -17.05 -1.87 1.82
CA GLY A 9 -17.29 -2.10 3.25
C GLY A 9 -18.00 -0.89 3.87
N LYS A 10 -18.36 -0.97 5.15
CA LYS A 10 -18.81 0.22 5.89
C LYS A 10 -17.60 1.11 6.17
N LEU A 11 -17.86 2.40 6.42
CA LEU A 11 -16.80 3.35 6.75
C LEU A 11 -15.93 2.85 7.91
N GLU A 12 -16.57 2.32 8.96
CA GLU A 12 -15.86 1.80 10.15
C GLU A 12 -14.93 0.62 9.83
N ASP A 13 -15.34 -0.27 8.92
CA ASP A 13 -14.53 -1.43 8.52
C ASP A 13 -13.29 -1.00 7.70
N LEU A 14 -13.42 0.08 6.92
CA LEU A 14 -12.35 0.59 6.05
C LEU A 14 -11.41 1.58 6.76
N LYS A 15 -11.77 2.10 7.94
CA LYS A 15 -10.93 3.03 8.71
C LYS A 15 -9.61 2.44 9.16
N GLY A 16 -9.55 1.11 9.31
CA GLY A 16 -8.38 0.38 9.77
C GLY A 16 -7.65 -0.36 8.65
N ASP A 17 -7.72 0.13 7.42
CA ASP A 17 -7.17 -0.58 6.27
C ASP A 17 -6.38 0.35 5.35
N TYR A 18 -5.07 0.41 5.61
CA TYR A 18 -4.14 1.21 4.84
C TYR A 18 -3.11 0.31 4.18
N VAL A 19 -3.11 0.30 2.84
CA VAL A 19 -2.11 -0.43 2.06
C VAL A 19 -1.14 0.57 1.44
N ILE A 20 0.14 0.39 1.71
CA ILE A 20 1.21 1.13 1.05
C ILE A 20 2.06 0.18 0.22
N PHE A 21 2.35 0.53 -1.03
CA PHE A 21 3.11 -0.34 -1.91
C PHE A 21 3.89 0.44 -2.97
N THR A 22 4.94 -0.20 -3.46
CA THR A 22 5.76 0.28 -4.57
C THR A 22 5.45 -0.51 -5.83
N SER A 23 5.38 0.19 -6.96
CA SER A 23 5.29 -0.42 -8.28
C SER A 23 6.32 0.22 -9.19
N ILE A 24 7.08 -0.61 -9.90
CA ILE A 24 8.22 -0.17 -10.69
C ILE A 24 7.85 -0.22 -12.18
N ALA A 25 7.94 0.93 -12.84
CA ALA A 25 7.76 1.01 -14.29
C ALA A 25 8.82 0.18 -15.02
N LYS A 26 8.46 -0.39 -16.17
CA LYS A 26 9.29 -1.38 -16.86
C LYS A 26 10.67 -0.82 -17.26
N GLU A 27 10.70 0.46 -17.57
CA GLU A 27 11.83 1.22 -18.10
C GLU A 27 12.89 1.54 -17.02
N ILE A 28 12.51 1.56 -15.74
CA ILE A 28 13.38 1.95 -14.63
C ILE A 28 13.75 0.77 -13.70
N LYS A 29 13.51 -0.48 -14.13
CA LYS A 29 13.72 -1.67 -13.30
C LYS A 29 15.16 -1.84 -12.77
N PRO A 30 16.23 -1.68 -13.57
CA PRO A 30 17.58 -1.96 -13.10
C PRO A 30 17.99 -1.11 -11.88
N GLY A 31 18.48 -1.75 -10.83
CA GLY A 31 18.96 -1.07 -9.62
C GLY A 31 17.87 -0.65 -8.64
N THR A 32 16.65 -1.19 -8.76
CA THR A 32 15.53 -0.89 -7.86
C THR A 32 15.47 -1.77 -6.62
N ALA A 33 16.14 -2.92 -6.60
CA ALA A 33 16.15 -3.85 -5.47
C ALA A 33 16.57 -3.17 -4.15
N PRO A 34 17.71 -2.44 -4.06
CA PRO A 34 18.09 -1.78 -2.80
C PRO A 34 17.05 -0.77 -2.30
N LYS A 35 16.37 -0.09 -3.23
CA LYS A 35 15.32 0.89 -2.93
C LYS A 35 14.07 0.19 -2.40
N ILE A 36 13.69 -0.95 -2.98
CA ILE A 36 12.59 -1.79 -2.50
C ILE A 36 12.91 -2.38 -1.12
N HIS A 37 14.16 -2.80 -0.89
CA HIS A 37 14.61 -3.29 0.41
C HIS A 37 14.49 -2.20 1.48
N GLU A 38 14.93 -0.98 1.18
CA GLU A 38 14.82 0.14 2.11
C GLU A 38 13.37 0.50 2.41
N PHE A 39 12.52 0.53 1.38
CA PHE A 39 11.07 0.69 1.56
C PHE A 39 10.49 -0.35 2.53
N LEU A 40 10.84 -1.63 2.37
CA LEU A 40 10.36 -2.71 3.23
C LEU A 40 10.90 -2.57 4.67
N LYS A 41 12.17 -2.17 4.85
CA LYS A 41 12.75 -1.92 6.18
C LYS A 41 12.02 -0.80 6.91
N ILE A 42 11.78 0.32 6.24
CA ILE A 42 11.03 1.45 6.79
C ILE A 42 9.64 0.97 7.20
N CYS A 43 8.93 0.27 6.33
CA CYS A 43 7.60 -0.26 6.68
C CYS A 43 7.66 -1.20 7.91
N ASN A 44 8.59 -2.15 7.93
CA ASN A 44 8.72 -3.13 9.00
C ASN A 44 9.05 -2.51 10.37
N LYS A 45 9.84 -1.43 10.40
CA LYS A 45 10.16 -0.66 11.62
C LYS A 45 8.91 -0.17 12.34
N HIS A 46 7.84 0.10 11.61
CA HIS A 46 6.56 0.59 12.14
C HIS A 46 5.53 -0.52 12.40
N GLY A 47 5.93 -1.80 12.33
CA GLY A 47 5.10 -2.94 12.76
C GLY A 47 3.84 -3.16 11.92
N PRO A 48 3.94 -3.45 10.62
CA PRO A 48 2.79 -3.70 9.77
C PRO A 48 2.10 -5.00 10.16
N ILE A 49 0.77 -5.07 10.02
CA ILE A 49 0.02 -6.31 10.23
C ILE A 49 0.26 -7.33 9.10
N ASN A 50 0.73 -6.86 7.95
CA ASN A 50 1.14 -7.69 6.83
C ASN A 50 2.18 -6.96 6.00
N ILE A 51 3.17 -7.69 5.48
CA ILE A 51 4.23 -7.15 4.61
C ILE A 51 4.70 -8.23 3.65
N GLY A 52 5.00 -7.85 2.41
CA GLY A 52 5.40 -8.82 1.40
C GLY A 52 5.64 -8.26 0.01
N SER A 53 5.74 -9.18 -0.94
CA SER A 53 6.03 -8.92 -2.34
C SER A 53 5.28 -9.87 -3.27
N SER A 54 4.91 -9.37 -4.45
CA SER A 54 4.17 -10.15 -5.45
C SER A 54 4.90 -11.42 -5.92
N LYS A 55 6.22 -11.50 -5.74
CA LYS A 55 7.03 -12.67 -6.16
C LYS A 55 7.34 -13.66 -5.04
N TYR A 56 7.22 -13.25 -3.78
CA TYR A 56 7.68 -14.04 -2.62
C TYR A 56 6.59 -14.21 -1.55
N GLY A 57 5.36 -13.78 -1.82
CA GLY A 57 4.28 -13.85 -0.84
C GLY A 57 4.45 -12.82 0.27
N THR A 58 3.91 -13.15 1.44
CA THR A 58 3.80 -12.24 2.58
C THR A 58 4.10 -12.96 3.88
N VAL A 59 4.50 -12.23 4.92
CA VAL A 59 4.81 -12.80 6.26
C VAL A 59 3.65 -13.49 6.98
N LEU A 60 2.43 -13.42 6.43
CA LEU A 60 1.29 -14.22 6.89
C LEU A 60 1.31 -15.67 6.37
N GLN A 61 2.25 -16.02 5.50
CA GLN A 61 2.47 -17.39 5.03
C GLN A 61 3.56 -18.04 5.90
N ASP A 62 3.36 -19.31 6.28
CA ASP A 62 4.21 -20.02 7.24
C ASP A 62 5.68 -20.16 6.79
N ASP A 63 5.95 -20.03 5.49
CA ASP A 63 7.27 -20.21 4.86
C ASP A 63 7.93 -18.90 4.41
N VAL A 64 7.37 -17.74 4.80
CA VAL A 64 7.85 -16.42 4.38
C VAL A 64 8.35 -15.61 5.56
N GLU A 65 9.67 -15.53 5.69
CA GLU A 65 10.34 -14.68 6.68
C GLU A 65 10.70 -13.31 6.09
N PHE A 66 10.59 -12.26 6.91
CA PHE A 66 10.90 -10.90 6.47
C PHE A 66 12.35 -10.72 5.99
N ASN A 67 13.31 -11.38 6.65
CA ASN A 67 14.71 -11.31 6.26
C ASN A 67 14.98 -11.97 4.91
N ASP A 68 14.22 -13.00 4.57
CA ASP A 68 14.31 -13.68 3.28
C ASP A 68 13.74 -12.81 2.16
N LEU A 69 12.68 -12.04 2.44
CA LEU A 69 12.16 -11.05 1.51
C LEU A 69 13.25 -10.03 1.16
N ILE A 70 13.91 -9.41 2.14
CA ILE A 70 14.95 -8.42 1.89
C ILE A 70 16.13 -9.03 1.13
N THR A 71 16.56 -10.25 1.49
CA THR A 71 17.77 -10.83 0.90
C THR A 71 17.54 -11.29 -0.54
N ASN A 72 16.35 -11.82 -0.85
CA ASN A 72 16.07 -12.47 -2.12
C ASN A 72 15.37 -11.58 -3.15
N LEU A 73 14.77 -10.45 -2.73
CA LEU A 73 14.04 -9.58 -3.65
C LEU A 73 14.95 -8.97 -4.70
N LYS A 74 14.58 -9.20 -5.97
CA LYS A 74 15.23 -8.64 -7.15
C LYS A 74 14.49 -7.41 -7.67
N ASP A 75 15.16 -6.71 -8.58
CA ASP A 75 14.64 -5.54 -9.29
C ASP A 75 13.21 -5.71 -9.82
N GLY A 76 12.47 -4.61 -9.78
CA GLY A 76 11.14 -4.48 -10.38
C GLY A 76 10.05 -5.33 -9.72
N SER A 77 10.26 -5.77 -8.49
CA SER A 77 9.26 -6.52 -7.72
C SER A 77 8.31 -5.55 -7.01
N THR A 78 7.01 -5.71 -7.19
CA THR A 78 5.99 -4.95 -6.46
C THR A 78 6.01 -5.41 -5.00
N SER A 79 6.15 -4.50 -4.05
CA SER A 79 6.22 -4.84 -2.63
C SER A 79 5.42 -3.85 -1.81
N GLY A 80 4.85 -4.30 -0.70
CA GLY A 80 3.93 -3.49 0.08
C GLY A 80 3.75 -3.99 1.51
N ALA A 81 3.11 -3.13 2.30
CA ALA A 81 2.79 -3.34 3.69
C ALA A 81 1.36 -2.85 4.00
N VAL A 82 0.77 -3.39 5.05
CA VAL A 82 -0.58 -3.08 5.50
C VAL A 82 -0.55 -2.61 6.95
N PHE A 83 -1.24 -1.51 7.23
CA PHE A 83 -1.38 -0.90 8.55
C PHE A 83 -2.85 -0.68 8.89
N THR A 84 -3.15 -0.64 10.19
CA THR A 84 -4.52 -0.52 10.70
C THR A 84 -4.84 0.83 11.31
N ASP A 85 -3.91 1.77 11.30
CA ASP A 85 -4.10 3.09 11.88
C ASP A 85 -3.37 4.17 11.06
N VAL A 86 -3.98 5.36 11.05
CA VAL A 86 -3.50 6.49 10.23
C VAL A 86 -2.25 7.15 10.82
N ASP A 87 -2.05 7.09 12.14
CA ASP A 87 -0.91 7.72 12.81
C ASP A 87 0.40 6.98 12.48
N THR A 88 0.37 5.65 12.46
CA THR A 88 1.47 4.81 12.00
C THR A 88 1.74 5.03 10.52
N LEU A 89 0.69 5.06 9.68
CA LEU A 89 0.84 5.39 8.26
C LEU A 89 1.52 6.76 8.06
N GLN A 90 1.16 7.77 8.87
CA GLN A 90 1.76 9.10 8.77
C GLN A 90 3.26 9.08 9.08
N LYS A 91 3.68 8.32 10.09
CA LYS A 91 5.11 8.17 10.43
C LYS A 91 5.86 7.45 9.32
N VAL A 92 5.28 6.39 8.74
CA VAL A 92 5.85 5.66 7.61
C VAL A 92 6.01 6.58 6.40
N ILE A 93 4.99 7.37 6.07
CA ILE A 93 5.03 8.32 4.94
C ILE A 93 6.10 9.39 5.18
N ALA A 94 6.20 9.95 6.39
CA ALA A 94 7.22 10.95 6.72
C ALA A 94 8.64 10.39 6.50
N GLU A 95 8.92 9.19 7.01
CA GLU A 95 10.24 8.54 6.85
C GLU A 95 10.52 8.17 5.38
N LEU A 96 9.50 7.78 4.61
CA LEU A 96 9.65 7.51 3.17
C LEU A 96 9.91 8.77 2.34
N ILE A 97 9.37 9.93 2.74
CA ILE A 97 9.68 11.22 2.11
C ILE A 97 11.14 11.58 2.38
N GLU A 98 11.60 11.46 3.62
CA GLU A 98 12.99 11.74 4.01
C GLU A 98 13.97 10.81 3.30
N ALA A 99 13.59 9.55 3.09
CA ALA A 99 14.44 8.57 2.42
C ALA A 99 14.62 8.81 0.91
N ASP A 100 13.75 9.62 0.28
CA ASP A 100 13.76 9.98 -1.15
C ASP A 100 14.23 8.84 -2.07
N LEU A 101 13.52 7.70 -2.01
CA LEU A 101 13.95 6.48 -2.69
C LEU A 101 13.94 6.62 -4.23
N GLY A 102 13.31 7.67 -4.78
CA GLY A 102 13.19 7.90 -6.21
C GLY A 102 12.43 6.80 -6.94
N ILE A 103 11.46 6.17 -6.26
CA ILE A 103 10.52 5.18 -6.81
C ILE A 103 9.08 5.57 -6.45
N SER A 104 8.13 5.13 -7.27
CA SER A 104 6.71 5.42 -7.01
C SER A 104 6.20 4.66 -5.80
N ILE A 105 5.65 5.40 -4.84
CA ILE A 105 4.95 4.86 -3.67
C ILE A 105 3.47 5.21 -3.79
N ASN A 106 2.62 4.21 -3.65
CA ASN A 106 1.17 4.33 -3.71
C ASN A 106 0.57 4.00 -2.35
N VAL A 107 -0.43 4.78 -1.95
CA VAL A 107 -1.18 4.58 -0.70
C VAL A 107 -2.66 4.39 -1.06
N SER A 108 -3.26 3.33 -0.51
CA SER A 108 -4.68 3.03 -0.61
C SER A 108 -5.28 3.00 0.79
N GLY A 109 -6.43 3.65 0.96
CA GLY A 109 -7.17 3.75 2.21
C GLY A 109 -8.30 4.78 2.10
N LEU A 110 -8.99 5.06 3.21
CA LEU A 110 -10.00 6.11 3.24
C LEU A 110 -9.39 7.48 2.91
N LEU A 111 -10.03 8.17 1.97
CA LEU A 111 -9.47 9.34 1.30
C LEU A 111 -9.18 10.51 2.24
N GLU A 112 -10.06 10.76 3.20
CA GLU A 112 -9.91 11.86 4.16
C GLU A 112 -8.70 11.65 5.07
N GLY A 113 -8.54 10.44 5.63
CA GLY A 113 -7.39 10.09 6.46
C GLY A 113 -6.07 10.20 5.71
N VAL A 114 -6.02 9.71 4.47
CA VAL A 114 -4.82 9.81 3.62
C VAL A 114 -4.54 11.27 3.22
N HIS A 115 -5.58 12.06 2.94
CA HIS A 115 -5.42 13.45 2.53
C HIS A 115 -4.88 14.33 3.66
N GLU A 116 -5.41 14.22 4.88
CA GLU A 116 -4.87 14.95 6.05
C GLU A 116 -3.43 14.55 6.34
N CYS A 117 -3.14 13.25 6.30
CA CYS A 117 -1.81 12.71 6.54
C CYS A 117 -0.77 13.27 5.53
N CYS A 118 -1.07 13.22 4.24
CA CYS A 118 -0.20 13.74 3.19
C CYS A 118 -0.07 15.27 3.24
N GLY A 119 -1.17 15.98 3.53
CA GLY A 119 -1.19 17.44 3.62
C GLY A 119 -0.29 17.98 4.74
N LYS A 120 -0.24 17.31 5.90
CA LYS A 120 0.65 17.68 7.02
C LYS A 120 2.14 17.64 6.64
N ASN A 121 2.51 16.80 5.66
CA ASN A 121 3.88 16.68 5.15
C ASN A 121 4.11 17.49 3.85
N GLY A 122 3.20 18.42 3.50
CA GLY A 122 3.35 19.26 2.31
C GLY A 122 3.12 18.54 0.98
N ILE A 123 2.62 17.30 0.99
CA ILE A 123 2.31 16.56 -0.23
C ILE A 123 0.95 17.01 -0.76
N VAL A 124 0.96 17.63 -1.93
CA VAL A 124 -0.26 17.91 -2.70
C VAL A 124 -0.63 16.67 -3.49
N ARG A 125 -1.81 16.11 -3.20
CA ARG A 125 -2.35 14.94 -3.90
C ARG A 125 -2.50 15.24 -5.41
N HIS A 126 -1.77 14.49 -6.24
CA HIS A 126 -1.80 14.66 -7.70
C HIS A 126 -3.09 14.12 -8.36
N SER A 127 -3.62 13.00 -7.86
CA SER A 127 -4.82 12.35 -8.43
C SER A 127 -5.60 11.55 -7.38
N VAL A 128 -6.90 11.38 -7.61
CA VAL A 128 -7.77 10.50 -6.81
C VAL A 128 -8.60 9.63 -7.71
N GLU A 129 -8.78 8.38 -7.30
CA GLU A 129 -9.80 7.52 -7.87
C GLU A 129 -10.92 7.28 -6.86
N GLN A 130 -12.17 7.41 -7.32
CA GLN A 130 -13.36 7.09 -6.55
C GLN A 130 -14.17 6.03 -7.28
N SER A 131 -14.61 5.02 -6.54
CA SER A 131 -15.61 4.07 -7.05
C SER A 131 -16.99 4.65 -6.84
N LEU A 132 -17.75 4.87 -7.91
CA LEU A 132 -19.12 5.40 -7.86
C LEU A 132 -20.16 4.32 -7.48
N GLY A 133 -19.71 3.10 -7.17
CA GLY A 133 -20.57 1.97 -6.88
C GLY A 133 -21.30 1.43 -8.10
N PHE A 134 -22.43 0.76 -7.87
CA PHE A 134 -23.18 0.06 -8.91
C PHE A 134 -24.45 0.81 -9.28
N TRP A 135 -24.67 0.95 -10.59
CA TRP A 135 -25.81 1.66 -11.17
C TRP A 135 -26.57 0.72 -12.13
N GLY A 136 -27.90 0.82 -12.19
CA GLY A 136 -28.76 0.01 -13.05
C GLY A 136 -29.70 -0.94 -12.29
N ALA A 137 -30.02 -2.09 -12.90
CA ALA A 137 -30.93 -3.12 -12.37
C ALA A 137 -30.31 -3.88 -11.19
N LYS A 138 -30.21 -3.20 -10.04
CA LYS A 138 -29.60 -3.70 -8.81
C LYS A 138 -30.35 -4.91 -8.22
N ASP A 139 -31.61 -5.08 -8.57
CA ASP A 139 -32.48 -6.21 -8.25
C ASP A 139 -32.04 -7.54 -8.89
N ARG A 140 -31.25 -7.48 -9.97
CA ARG A 140 -30.68 -8.66 -10.64
C ARG A 140 -29.32 -9.07 -10.10
N LEU A 141 -28.76 -8.29 -9.19
CA LEU A 141 -27.49 -8.61 -8.55
C LEU A 141 -27.75 -9.55 -7.37
N PRO A 142 -26.80 -10.45 -7.04
CA PRO A 142 -26.87 -11.22 -5.81
C PRO A 142 -27.10 -10.32 -4.59
N GLU A 143 -27.81 -10.85 -3.58
CA GLU A 143 -27.92 -10.18 -2.29
C GLU A 143 -26.53 -9.85 -1.75
N ARG A 144 -26.41 -8.66 -1.16
CA ARG A 144 -25.13 -8.14 -0.68
C ARG A 144 -25.09 -8.22 0.83
N ASP A 145 -24.19 -9.03 1.35
CA ASP A 145 -23.72 -8.90 2.71
C ASP A 145 -22.51 -7.95 2.70
N VAL A 146 -22.64 -6.82 3.39
CA VAL A 146 -21.53 -5.87 3.63
C VAL A 146 -21.39 -5.65 5.13
#